data_AF-A0A966LMM1-F1
#
_entry.id   AF-A0A966LMM1-F1
#
_cell.length_a   1.000
_cell.length_b   1.000
_cell.length_c   1.000
_cell.angle_alpha   90.00
_cell.angle_beta   90.00
_cell.angle_gamma   90.00
#
_symmetry.space_group_name_H-M   'P 1'
#
loop_
_entity.id
_entity.type
_entity.pdbx_description
1 polymer ?
#
loop_
_entity_poly.entity_id
_entity_poly.type
_entity_poly.pdbx_seq_one_letter_code
_entity_poly.pdbx_strand_id
1 'polypeptide(L)'
;MKTKLLFVFACAYMLQTAHAQKEMLTKEETVNYLNKKFKEIIGYYRTPVGTSERLYFWSSEFVNDTKGVKITTQRSNYVNSSAGDQQSNYNVKYNYTTFNPAQISSITLAADQYSSDPVGVITITLTAQTAIDIQTANGYGYYRTRNDGSVYYYDWKETDRKQYYVNQISMPYLKSDGTNFDKIRKALEHLRNLAKAEDDPFGK
;
A
#
# COMPACT_ATOMS: atom_id res chain seq x y z
N MET A 1 67.80 5.71 -7.16
CA MET A 1 66.49 6.41 -7.10
C MET A 1 65.34 5.56 -7.69
N LYS A 2 65.07 4.35 -7.17
CA LYS A 2 63.98 3.49 -7.70
C LYS A 2 63.09 2.85 -6.62
N THR A 3 63.28 3.21 -5.36
CA THR A 3 62.59 2.56 -4.22
C THR A 3 61.45 3.40 -3.61
N LYS A 4 61.27 4.66 -4.04
CA LYS A 4 60.23 5.56 -3.50
C LYS A 4 58.94 5.59 -4.33
N LEU A 5 58.90 4.94 -5.50
CA LEU A 5 57.74 4.97 -6.40
C LEU A 5 56.71 3.85 -6.13
N LEU A 6 57.10 2.80 -5.40
CA LEU A 6 56.20 1.67 -5.12
C LEU A 6 55.19 1.96 -3.98
N PHE A 7 55.51 2.89 -3.07
CA PHE A 7 54.66 3.17 -1.91
C PHE A 7 53.43 4.04 -2.26
N VAL A 8 53.50 4.83 -3.33
CA VAL A 8 52.40 5.72 -3.75
C VAL A 8 51.28 4.95 -4.47
N PHE A 9 51.60 3.83 -5.13
CA PHE A 9 50.60 2.99 -5.80
C PHE A 9 49.79 2.12 -4.85
N ALA A 10 50.33 1.73 -3.69
CA ALA A 10 49.61 0.93 -2.69
C ALA A 10 48.53 1.73 -1.95
N CYS A 11 48.76 3.03 -1.69
CA CYS A 11 47.75 3.89 -1.05
C CYS A 11 46.61 4.29 -1.99
N ALA A 12 46.84 4.38 -3.30
CA ALA A 12 45.79 4.66 -4.29
C ALA A 12 44.85 3.46 -4.51
N TYR A 13 45.33 2.23 -4.30
CA TYR A 13 44.50 1.02 -4.41
C TYR A 13 43.61 0.80 -3.18
N MET A 14 44.06 1.18 -1.97
CA MET A 14 43.24 1.09 -0.75
C MET A 14 42.10 2.12 -0.70
N LEU A 15 42.17 3.19 -1.51
CA LEU A 15 41.09 4.18 -1.64
C LEU A 15 40.00 3.78 -2.65
N GLN A 16 40.23 2.75 -3.48
CA GLN A 16 39.21 2.24 -4.41
C GLN A 16 38.32 1.14 -3.80
N THR A 17 38.71 0.58 -2.66
CA THR A 17 37.89 -0.40 -1.92
C THR A 17 37.07 0.22 -0.80
N ALA A 18 37.00 1.56 -0.71
CA ALA A 18 35.87 2.22 -0.08
C ALA A 18 34.65 1.99 -0.98
N HIS A 19 34.17 0.74 -0.95
CA HIS A 19 32.91 0.35 -1.52
C HIS A 19 31.90 1.42 -1.16
N ALA A 20 31.27 1.99 -2.18
CA ALA A 20 29.94 2.57 -2.03
C ALA A 20 29.06 1.44 -1.48
N GLN A 21 29.07 1.28 -0.16
CA GLN A 21 28.09 0.53 0.59
C GLN A 21 26.83 1.35 0.37
N LYS A 22 26.15 1.05 -0.73
CA LYS A 22 24.91 1.70 -1.13
C LYS A 22 24.02 1.59 0.09
N GLU A 23 23.84 2.69 0.84
CA GLU A 23 23.07 2.70 2.08
C GLU A 23 21.75 2.00 1.76
N MET A 24 21.61 0.78 2.28
CA MET A 24 20.37 0.05 2.13
C MET A 24 19.40 0.76 3.06
N LEU A 25 18.28 1.21 2.49
CA LEU A 25 17.22 1.83 3.26
C LEU A 25 16.88 0.94 4.46
N THR A 26 16.77 1.54 5.63
CA THR A 26 16.25 0.89 6.83
C THR A 26 14.79 0.45 6.64
N LYS A 27 14.29 -0.37 7.57
CA LYS A 27 12.87 -0.76 7.59
C LYS A 27 11.97 0.46 7.64
N GLU A 28 12.29 1.43 8.51
CA GLU A 28 11.52 2.67 8.66
C GLU A 28 11.53 3.51 7.38
N GLU A 29 12.69 3.70 6.75
CA GLU A 29 12.78 4.44 5.49
C GLU A 29 12.01 3.75 4.36
N THR A 30 12.02 2.42 4.32
CA THR A 30 11.28 1.63 3.33
C THR A 30 9.77 1.76 3.52
N VAL A 31 9.30 1.71 4.77
CA VAL A 31 7.88 1.93 5.12
C VAL A 31 7.47 3.37 4.78
N ASN A 32 8.31 4.36 5.09
CA ASN A 32 8.05 5.76 4.75
C ASN A 32 7.99 5.99 3.23
N TYR A 33 8.87 5.34 2.48
CA TYR A 33 8.83 5.34 1.02
C TYR A 33 7.53 4.74 0.47
N LEU A 34 7.15 3.56 0.97
CA LEU A 34 5.90 2.90 0.59
C LEU A 34 4.69 3.76 0.95
N ASN A 35 4.68 4.40 2.12
CA ASN A 35 3.63 5.33 2.52
C ASN A 35 3.54 6.53 1.58
N LYS A 36 4.68 7.13 1.19
CA LYS A 36 4.71 8.22 0.21
C LYS A 36 4.08 7.78 -1.11
N LYS A 37 4.47 6.61 -1.62
CA LYS A 37 3.90 6.04 -2.85
C LYS A 37 2.42 5.71 -2.72
N PHE A 38 2.01 5.21 -1.56
CA PHE A 38 0.63 4.88 -1.29
C PHE A 38 -0.26 6.12 -1.21
N LYS A 39 0.26 7.24 -0.71
CA LYS A 39 -0.44 8.54 -0.69
C LYS A 39 -0.60 9.20 -2.05
N GLU A 40 0.16 8.79 -3.07
CA GLU A 40 0.01 9.34 -4.44
C GLU A 40 -1.37 9.04 -5.06
N ILE A 41 -2.12 8.06 -4.54
CA ILE A 41 -3.46 7.74 -5.04
C ILE A 41 -4.54 8.69 -4.53
N ILE A 42 -4.24 9.52 -3.51
CA ILE A 42 -5.22 10.45 -2.94
C ILE A 42 -5.65 11.46 -4.02
N GLY A 43 -6.96 11.65 -4.17
CA GLY A 43 -7.57 12.47 -5.21
C GLY A 43 -7.86 11.73 -6.53
N TYR A 44 -7.33 10.52 -6.70
CA TYR A 44 -7.62 9.66 -7.86
C TYR A 44 -8.70 8.64 -7.52
N TYR A 45 -9.33 8.06 -8.55
CA TYR A 45 -10.41 7.09 -8.39
C TYR A 45 -10.05 5.70 -8.89
N ARG A 46 -10.80 4.70 -8.39
CA ARG A 46 -10.94 3.38 -9.00
C ARG A 46 -12.42 3.00 -9.01
N THR A 47 -12.85 2.31 -10.04
CA THR A 47 -14.19 1.72 -10.17
C THR A 47 -14.15 0.30 -9.60
N PRO A 48 -14.82 0.00 -8.46
CA PRO A 48 -14.83 -1.35 -7.91
C PRO A 48 -15.52 -2.36 -8.84
N VAL A 49 -15.18 -3.63 -8.68
CA VAL A 49 -15.81 -4.73 -9.44
C VAL A 49 -17.31 -4.76 -9.13
N GLY A 50 -18.15 -4.85 -10.16
CA GLY A 50 -19.60 -4.99 -10.01
C GLY A 50 -20.36 -3.68 -9.75
N THR A 51 -19.71 -2.53 -9.90
CA THR A 51 -20.35 -1.21 -9.80
C THR A 51 -19.92 -0.31 -10.96
N SER A 52 -20.78 0.65 -11.32
CA SER A 52 -20.47 1.76 -12.24
C SER A 52 -19.91 2.99 -11.52
N GLU A 53 -19.88 2.98 -10.19
CA GLU A 53 -19.49 4.11 -9.37
C GLU A 53 -17.96 4.21 -9.25
N ARG A 54 -17.43 5.39 -9.55
CA ARG A 54 -16.03 5.72 -9.32
C ARG A 54 -15.83 6.06 -7.86
N LEU A 55 -14.91 5.39 -7.17
CA LEU A 55 -14.56 5.71 -5.79
C LEU A 55 -13.19 6.38 -5.72
N TYR A 56 -13.18 7.65 -5.33
CA TYR A 56 -12.01 8.48 -5.08
C TYR A 56 -11.37 8.15 -3.74
N PHE A 57 -10.05 7.98 -3.74
CA PHE A 57 -9.28 7.83 -2.51
C PHE A 57 -9.11 9.20 -1.86
N TRP A 58 -9.53 9.34 -0.61
CA TRP A 58 -9.37 10.60 0.15
C TRP A 58 -8.45 10.45 1.37
N SER A 59 -8.20 9.21 1.80
CA SER A 59 -7.13 8.86 2.73
C SER A 59 -6.52 7.51 2.39
N SER A 60 -5.21 7.39 2.52
CA SER A 60 -4.44 6.17 2.27
C SER A 60 -3.17 6.18 3.09
N GLU A 61 -2.92 5.10 3.83
CA GLU A 61 -1.78 4.99 4.74
C GLU A 61 -1.13 3.60 4.64
N PHE A 62 0.20 3.57 4.65
CA PHE A 62 1.03 2.38 4.80
C PHE A 62 1.97 2.63 5.97
N VAL A 63 1.76 1.94 7.09
CA VAL A 63 2.47 2.24 8.36
C VAL A 63 2.97 0.97 9.03
N ASN A 64 3.96 1.12 9.92
CA ASN A 64 4.34 0.05 10.83
C ASN A 64 3.18 -0.28 11.78
N ASP A 65 3.03 -1.55 12.10
CA ASP A 65 2.04 -2.07 13.04
C ASP A 65 2.69 -3.14 13.92
N THR A 66 2.10 -3.44 15.07
CA THR A 66 2.70 -4.41 16.02
C THR A 66 2.82 -5.82 15.42
N LYS A 67 2.04 -6.14 14.39
CA LYS A 67 2.06 -7.42 13.66
C LYS A 67 2.79 -7.36 12.31
N GLY A 68 3.50 -6.26 12.01
CA GLY A 68 4.23 -6.04 10.76
C GLY A 68 3.93 -4.67 10.18
N VAL A 69 3.09 -4.62 9.15
CA VAL A 69 2.62 -3.37 8.54
C VAL A 69 1.10 -3.36 8.40
N LYS A 70 0.53 -2.16 8.36
CA LYS A 70 -0.89 -1.91 8.16
C LYS A 70 -1.10 -1.01 6.96
N ILE A 71 -2.02 -1.41 6.10
CA ILE A 71 -2.50 -0.63 4.97
C ILE A 71 -3.93 -0.18 5.28
N THR A 72 -4.20 1.12 5.21
CA THR A 72 -5.54 1.68 5.42
C THR A 72 -5.96 2.45 4.17
N THR A 73 -7.19 2.26 3.70
CA THR A 73 -7.75 3.09 2.63
C THR A 73 -9.13 3.61 3.00
N GLN A 74 -9.40 4.84 2.58
CA GLN A 74 -10.73 5.43 2.66
C GLN A 74 -11.10 5.99 1.30
N ARG A 75 -12.29 5.64 0.85
CA ARG A 75 -12.78 5.95 -0.50
C ARG A 75 -14.18 6.53 -0.46
N SER A 76 -14.52 7.35 -1.43
CA SER A 76 -15.83 7.97 -1.57
C SER A 76 -16.14 8.20 -3.04
N ASN A 77 -17.40 8.10 -3.47
CA ASN A 77 -17.80 8.51 -4.82
C ASN A 77 -17.86 10.04 -5.03
N TYR A 78 -17.40 10.84 -4.04
CA TYR A 78 -17.39 12.31 -4.12
C TYR A 78 -16.01 12.91 -3.85
N VAL A 79 -15.65 13.95 -4.63
CA VAL A 79 -14.34 14.64 -4.57
C VAL A 79 -14.35 15.81 -3.58
N ASN A 80 -15.49 16.42 -3.26
CA ASN A 80 -15.60 17.55 -2.33
C ASN A 80 -17.04 17.68 -1.77
N SER A 81 -17.31 17.32 -0.52
CA SER A 81 -18.64 17.48 0.08
C SER A 81 -18.95 18.96 0.37
N SER A 82 -19.35 19.73 -0.62
CA SER A 82 -20.16 20.92 -0.37
C SER A 82 -21.57 20.42 -0.06
N ALA A 83 -22.05 20.66 1.16
CA ALA A 83 -23.38 20.25 1.61
C ALA A 83 -24.45 20.80 0.64
N GLY A 84 -24.94 19.98 -0.29
CA GLY A 84 -25.89 20.43 -1.30
C GLY A 84 -26.25 19.39 -2.35
N ASP A 85 -25.30 18.56 -2.80
CA ASP A 85 -25.59 17.53 -3.81
C ASP A 85 -26.03 16.21 -3.15
N GLN A 86 -27.36 16.08 -3.01
CA GLN A 86 -28.05 15.01 -2.30
C GLN A 86 -28.34 13.77 -3.17
N GLN A 87 -27.34 13.25 -3.88
CA GLN A 87 -27.45 11.94 -4.56
C GLN A 87 -26.57 10.89 -3.86
N SER A 88 -27.15 9.72 -3.61
CA SER A 88 -26.53 8.47 -3.13
C SER A 88 -25.01 8.51 -2.87
N ASN A 89 -24.59 8.85 -1.64
CA ASN A 89 -23.17 8.80 -1.28
C ASN A 89 -22.74 7.35 -1.04
N TYR A 90 -21.67 6.88 -1.67
CA TYR A 90 -21.02 5.61 -1.36
C TYR A 90 -19.67 5.90 -0.72
N ASN A 91 -19.51 5.54 0.56
CA ASN A 91 -18.24 5.66 1.25
C ASN A 91 -17.72 4.29 1.73
N VAL A 92 -16.41 4.10 1.60
CA VAL A 92 -15.69 3.01 2.26
C VAL A 92 -14.81 3.66 3.31
N LYS A 93 -15.18 3.49 4.57
CA LYS A 93 -14.40 3.97 5.71
C LYS A 93 -13.84 2.77 6.47
N TYR A 94 -12.65 2.95 7.03
CA TYR A 94 -12.05 2.01 7.98
C TYR A 94 -11.72 0.61 7.45
N ASN A 95 -11.52 0.45 6.13
CA ASN A 95 -10.93 -0.78 5.61
C ASN A 95 -9.42 -0.75 5.83
N TYR A 96 -8.91 -1.75 6.53
CA TYR A 96 -7.47 -1.91 6.70
C TYR A 96 -7.06 -3.38 6.72
N THR A 97 -5.84 -3.62 6.27
CA THR A 97 -5.22 -4.94 6.24
C THR A 97 -3.88 -4.86 6.97
N THR A 98 -3.67 -5.75 7.93
CA THR A 98 -2.40 -5.89 8.64
C THR A 98 -1.74 -7.22 8.28
N PHE A 99 -0.43 -7.21 8.00
CA PHE A 99 0.32 -8.41 7.64
C PHE A 99 1.80 -8.32 7.98
N ASN A 100 2.45 -9.47 8.15
CA ASN A 100 3.90 -9.57 8.29
C ASN A 100 4.56 -9.60 6.89
N PRO A 101 5.41 -8.61 6.52
CA PRO A 101 6.12 -8.60 5.24
C PRO A 101 7.01 -9.83 5.00
N ALA A 102 7.52 -10.50 6.03
CA ALA A 102 8.35 -11.70 5.88
C ALA A 102 7.60 -12.85 5.17
N GLN A 103 6.27 -12.85 5.26
CA GLN A 103 5.40 -13.86 4.65
C GLN A 103 5.10 -13.59 3.17
N ILE A 104 5.57 -12.48 2.56
CA ILE A 104 5.32 -12.18 1.15
C ILE A 104 5.96 -13.26 0.25
N SER A 105 5.13 -13.99 -0.49
CA SER A 105 5.56 -14.98 -1.49
C SER A 105 5.68 -14.38 -2.89
N SER A 106 4.73 -13.53 -3.30
CA SER A 106 4.73 -12.90 -4.62
C SER A 106 4.05 -11.54 -4.60
N ILE A 107 4.43 -10.69 -5.55
CA ILE A 107 3.88 -9.36 -5.78
C ILE A 107 3.61 -9.23 -7.27
N THR A 108 2.34 -9.14 -7.64
CA THR A 108 1.91 -9.08 -9.05
C THR A 108 0.93 -7.95 -9.26
N LEU A 109 0.74 -7.53 -10.51
CA LEU A 109 -0.40 -6.69 -10.88
C LEU A 109 -1.66 -7.55 -10.88
N ALA A 110 -2.74 -7.03 -10.29
CA ALA A 110 -4.07 -7.58 -10.51
C ALA A 110 -4.51 -7.26 -11.95
N ALA A 111 -5.37 -8.09 -12.52
CA ALA A 111 -5.97 -7.78 -13.81
C ALA A 111 -6.74 -6.44 -13.72
N ASP A 112 -6.40 -5.51 -14.60
CA ASP A 112 -7.11 -4.25 -14.71
C ASP A 112 -8.47 -4.51 -15.36
N GLN A 113 -9.55 -4.33 -14.59
CA GLN A 113 -10.90 -4.39 -15.15
C GLN A 113 -11.20 -3.17 -16.03
N TYR A 114 -10.72 -1.99 -15.62
CA TYR A 114 -10.95 -0.73 -16.32
C TYR A 114 -9.61 -0.08 -16.64
N SER A 115 -9.19 -0.16 -17.91
CA SER A 115 -7.91 0.39 -18.36
C SER A 115 -7.81 1.90 -18.18
N SER A 116 -8.95 2.60 -18.16
CA SER A 116 -9.08 4.04 -17.93
C SER A 116 -8.90 4.48 -16.49
N ASP A 117 -8.98 3.56 -15.52
CA ASP A 117 -8.84 3.92 -14.11
C ASP A 117 -7.39 4.37 -13.83
N PRO A 118 -7.20 5.54 -13.18
CA PRO A 118 -5.87 6.03 -12.83
C PRO A 118 -5.19 5.20 -11.72
N VAL A 119 -5.98 4.43 -10.94
CA VAL A 119 -5.48 3.60 -9.84
C VAL A 119 -5.57 2.12 -10.20
N GLY A 120 -4.41 1.47 -10.26
CA GLY A 120 -4.27 0.02 -10.40
C GLY A 120 -4.30 -0.69 -9.04
N VAL A 121 -4.25 -2.03 -9.05
CA VAL A 121 -4.13 -2.84 -7.83
C VAL A 121 -2.94 -3.79 -7.94
N ILE A 122 -2.12 -3.80 -6.90
CA ILE A 122 -1.07 -4.78 -6.67
C ILE A 122 -1.66 -5.89 -5.79
N THR A 123 -1.50 -7.13 -6.21
CA THR A 123 -1.79 -8.32 -5.41
C THR A 123 -0.51 -8.74 -4.70
N ILE A 124 -0.55 -8.71 -3.37
CA ILE A 124 0.51 -9.26 -2.50
C ILE A 124 0.01 -10.61 -2.01
N THR A 125 0.68 -11.68 -2.42
CA THR A 125 0.37 -13.04 -1.94
C THR A 125 1.29 -13.39 -0.77
N LEU A 126 0.71 -13.98 0.26
CA LEU A 126 1.42 -14.47 1.43
C LEU A 126 1.56 -16.00 1.37
N THR A 127 2.58 -16.52 2.05
CA THR A 127 2.83 -17.97 2.21
C THR A 127 1.73 -18.69 2.98
N ALA A 128 0.96 -17.98 3.82
CA ALA A 128 -0.15 -18.53 4.59
C ALA A 128 -1.27 -17.51 4.77
N GLN A 129 -2.45 -17.95 5.21
CA GLN A 129 -3.59 -17.07 5.54
C GLN A 129 -3.37 -16.35 6.88
N THR A 130 -2.41 -15.42 6.90
CA THR A 130 -1.95 -14.73 8.12
C THR A 130 -2.24 -13.24 8.12
N ALA A 131 -2.63 -12.65 6.98
CA ALA A 131 -3.07 -11.27 6.96
C ALA A 131 -4.43 -11.15 7.63
N ILE A 132 -4.57 -10.12 8.46
CA ILE A 132 -5.83 -9.75 9.08
C ILE A 132 -6.43 -8.64 8.24
N ASP A 133 -7.54 -8.92 7.58
CA ASP A 133 -8.27 -7.96 6.77
C ASP A 133 -9.57 -7.56 7.47
N ILE A 134 -9.73 -6.27 7.71
CA ILE A 134 -10.89 -5.70 8.39
C ILE A 134 -11.66 -4.91 7.35
N GLN A 135 -12.88 -5.37 7.08
CA GLN A 135 -13.80 -4.74 6.14
C GLN A 135 -15.13 -4.42 6.83
N THR A 136 -15.83 -3.42 6.31
CA THR A 136 -17.21 -3.14 6.70
C THR A 136 -18.18 -4.17 6.08
N ALA A 137 -19.10 -4.72 6.89
CA ALA A 137 -19.88 -5.92 6.59
C ALA A 137 -20.79 -5.84 5.36
N ASN A 138 -21.26 -4.65 4.98
CA ASN A 138 -22.09 -4.43 3.78
C ASN A 138 -21.48 -3.36 2.85
N GLY A 139 -20.17 -3.43 2.62
CA GLY A 139 -19.50 -2.86 1.45
C GLY A 139 -19.33 -1.33 1.42
N TYR A 140 -20.39 -0.55 1.68
CA TYR A 140 -20.42 0.90 1.49
C TYR A 140 -21.45 1.60 2.40
N GLY A 141 -21.06 2.67 3.06
CA GLY A 141 -21.96 3.47 3.89
C GLY A 141 -22.66 4.41 2.97
N TYR A 142 -23.97 4.56 3.14
CA TYR A 142 -24.76 5.31 2.18
C TYR A 142 -25.72 6.31 2.78
N TYR A 143 -25.79 7.44 2.08
CA TYR A 143 -26.79 8.46 2.23
C TYR A 143 -27.64 8.39 0.97
N ARG A 144 -28.94 8.10 1.06
CA ARG A 144 -29.85 8.07 -0.10
C ARG A 144 -31.06 8.94 0.17
N THR A 145 -31.32 9.89 -0.72
CA THR A 145 -32.58 10.61 -0.75
C THR A 145 -33.63 9.71 -1.41
N ARG A 146 -34.73 9.47 -0.72
CA ARG A 146 -35.88 8.73 -1.24
C ARG A 146 -36.72 9.65 -2.12
N ASN A 147 -37.59 9.04 -2.94
CA ASN A 147 -38.47 9.79 -3.86
C ASN A 147 -39.44 10.74 -3.14
N ASP A 148 -39.66 10.54 -1.84
CA ASP A 148 -40.47 11.39 -0.97
C ASP A 148 -39.69 12.57 -0.35
N GLY A 149 -38.43 12.77 -0.74
CA GLY A 149 -37.54 13.80 -0.19
C GLY A 149 -36.94 13.44 1.17
N SER A 150 -37.31 12.30 1.77
CA SER A 150 -36.71 11.85 3.02
C SER A 150 -35.30 11.31 2.80
N VAL A 151 -34.46 11.50 3.80
CA VAL A 151 -33.07 11.08 3.78
C VAL A 151 -32.93 9.78 4.55
N TYR A 152 -32.43 8.74 3.89
CA TYR A 152 -31.95 7.53 4.55
C TYR A 152 -30.43 7.60 4.71
N TYR A 153 -29.97 7.54 5.96
CA TYR A 153 -28.56 7.51 6.29
C TYR A 153 -28.22 6.22 7.01
N TYR A 154 -27.18 5.54 6.54
CA TYR A 154 -26.52 4.50 7.30
C TYR A 154 -25.08 4.89 7.57
N ASP A 155 -24.83 5.33 8.81
CA ASP A 155 -23.47 5.42 9.34
C ASP A 155 -22.99 4.03 9.74
N TRP A 156 -21.77 3.71 9.34
CA TRP A 156 -21.12 2.51 9.84
C TRP A 156 -20.80 2.66 11.31
N LYS A 157 -21.12 1.64 12.09
CA LYS A 157 -20.65 1.50 13.46
C LYS A 157 -19.49 0.51 13.50
N GLU A 158 -18.67 0.60 14.54
CA GLU A 158 -17.58 -0.35 14.79
C GLU A 158 -18.06 -1.81 14.81
N THR A 159 -19.29 -2.02 15.29
CA THR A 159 -19.97 -3.32 15.35
C THR A 159 -20.23 -3.95 13.99
N ASP A 160 -20.18 -3.17 12.92
CA ASP A 160 -20.42 -3.64 11.56
C ASP A 160 -19.13 -4.11 10.87
N ARG A 161 -17.99 -4.13 11.57
CA ARG A 161 -16.72 -4.62 11.02
C ARG A 161 -16.67 -6.13 11.07
N LYS A 162 -16.19 -6.72 9.97
CA LYS A 162 -15.86 -8.14 9.87
C LYS A 162 -14.36 -8.29 9.74
N GLN A 163 -13.84 -9.27 10.45
CA GLN A 163 -12.44 -9.68 10.38
C GLN A 163 -12.32 -10.95 9.55
N TYR A 164 -11.40 -10.93 8.61
CA TYR A 164 -11.05 -12.06 7.76
C TYR A 164 -9.57 -12.37 7.88
N TYR A 165 -9.23 -13.65 7.78
CA TYR A 165 -7.87 -14.12 7.63
C TYR A 165 -7.64 -14.44 6.15
N VAL A 166 -6.71 -13.74 5.52
CA VAL A 166 -6.49 -13.83 4.07
C VAL A 166 -5.02 -14.10 3.76
N ASN A 167 -4.75 -14.68 2.60
CA ASN A 167 -3.40 -14.85 2.04
C ASN A 167 -3.16 -13.94 0.83
N GLN A 168 -4.14 -13.14 0.43
CA GLN A 168 -4.02 -12.19 -0.68
C GLN A 168 -4.47 -10.82 -0.20
N ILE A 169 -3.59 -9.83 -0.40
CA ILE A 169 -3.82 -8.45 -0.02
C ILE A 169 -3.88 -7.62 -1.29
N SER A 170 -4.85 -6.71 -1.36
CA SER A 170 -4.98 -5.75 -2.45
C SER A 170 -4.43 -4.40 -2.03
N MET A 171 -3.34 -3.96 -2.67
CA MET A 171 -2.73 -2.65 -2.44
C MET A 171 -2.94 -1.76 -3.67
N PRO A 172 -3.77 -0.71 -3.60
CA PRO A 172 -3.91 0.23 -4.70
C PRO A 172 -2.62 1.02 -4.97
N TYR A 173 -2.38 1.41 -6.22
CA TYR A 173 -1.24 2.23 -6.62
C TYR A 173 -1.59 3.15 -7.79
N LEU A 174 -0.88 4.27 -7.91
CA LEU A 174 -1.09 5.21 -9.01
C LEU A 174 -0.45 4.66 -10.30
N LYS A 175 -1.29 4.32 -11.28
CA LYS A 175 -0.89 3.70 -12.56
C LYS A 175 -0.37 4.70 -13.58
N SER A 176 -0.73 5.97 -13.45
CA SER A 176 -0.34 7.02 -14.40
C SER A 176 1.19 7.19 -14.51
N ASP A 177 1.96 6.84 -13.47
CA ASP A 177 3.41 6.63 -13.55
C ASP A 177 3.70 5.15 -13.88
N GLY A 178 4.12 4.87 -15.11
CA GLY A 178 4.44 3.51 -15.57
C GLY A 178 5.56 2.82 -14.79
N THR A 179 6.34 3.54 -14.00
CA THR A 179 7.41 2.99 -13.16
C THR A 179 6.96 2.70 -11.71
N ASN A 180 5.76 3.13 -11.31
CA ASN A 180 5.32 3.04 -9.91
C ASN A 180 5.19 1.59 -9.44
N PHE A 181 4.70 0.68 -10.29
CA PHE A 181 4.61 -0.74 -9.94
C PHE A 181 5.98 -1.31 -9.56
N ASP A 182 6.99 -1.15 -10.41
CA ASP A 182 8.32 -1.70 -10.15
C ASP A 182 8.98 -1.09 -8.93
N LYS A 183 8.78 0.21 -8.71
CA LYS A 183 9.26 0.92 -7.51
C LYS A 183 8.64 0.34 -6.24
N ILE A 184 7.31 0.19 -6.21
CA ILE A 184 6.58 -0.37 -5.06
C ILE A 184 6.95 -1.83 -4.83
N ARG A 185 7.01 -2.63 -5.91
CA ARG A 185 7.42 -4.04 -5.84
C ARG A 185 8.80 -4.20 -5.22
N LYS A 186 9.81 -3.46 -5.70
CA LYS A 186 11.18 -3.51 -5.15
C LYS A 186 11.22 -3.08 -3.68
N ALA A 187 10.44 -2.07 -3.29
CA ALA A 187 10.35 -1.65 -1.90
C ALA A 187 9.68 -2.70 -1.00
N LEU A 188 8.64 -3.38 -1.47
CA LEU A 188 8.01 -4.50 -0.76
C LEU A 188 8.94 -5.73 -0.67
N GLU A 189 9.69 -6.04 -1.73
CA GLU A 189 10.71 -7.11 -1.72
C GLU A 189 11.83 -6.80 -0.72
N HIS A 190 12.27 -5.54 -0.66
CA HIS A 190 13.26 -5.09 0.31
C HIS A 190 12.73 -5.19 1.74
N LEU A 191 11.51 -4.71 1.98
CA LEU A 191 10.85 -4.82 3.29
C LEU A 191 10.67 -6.28 3.74
N ARG A 192 10.31 -7.19 2.81
CA ARG A 192 10.27 -8.63 3.07
C ARG A 192 11.63 -9.16 3.52
N ASN A 193 12.71 -8.78 2.83
CA ASN A 193 14.04 -9.28 3.14
C ASN A 193 14.51 -8.79 4.53
N LEU A 194 14.26 -7.53 4.87
CA LEU A 194 14.51 -6.98 6.20
C LEU A 194 13.73 -7.73 7.28
N ALA A 195 12.42 -7.93 7.07
CA ALA A 195 11.58 -8.65 8.03
C ALA A 195 12.02 -10.12 8.23
N LYS A 196 12.45 -10.80 7.16
CA LYS A 196 13.00 -12.16 7.27
C LYS A 196 14.30 -12.23 8.05
N ALA A 197 15.15 -11.21 7.94
CA ALA A 197 16.40 -11.14 8.70
C ALA A 197 16.15 -10.88 10.20
N GLU A 198 15.09 -10.14 10.55
CA GLU A 198 14.64 -9.95 11.94
C GLU A 198 14.00 -11.23 12.52
N ASP A 199 13.25 -11.98 11.72
CA ASP A 199 12.56 -13.20 12.12
C ASP A 199 13.49 -14.45 12.20
N ASP A 200 14.73 -14.38 11.72
CA ASP A 200 15.72 -15.48 11.80
C ASP A 200 16.63 -15.32 13.05
N PRO A 201 16.33 -16.01 14.16
CA PRO A 201 17.14 -15.90 15.39
C PRO A 201 18.56 -16.47 15.24
N PHE A 202 18.86 -17.12 14.12
CA PHE A 202 20.15 -17.74 13.84
C PHE A 202 20.82 -17.15 12.60
N GLY A 203 20.44 -15.93 12.22
CA GLY A 203 20.89 -15.20 11.03
C GLY A 203 22.22 -15.71 10.46
N LYS A 204 22.15 -16.27 9.25
CA LYS A 204 23.35 -16.79 8.57
C LYS A 204 24.42 -15.73 8.38
#